data_AF-A0A8T5U4B6-F1
#
_entry.id   AF-A0A8T5U4B6-F1
#
_cell.length_a   1.000
_cell.length_b   1.000
_cell.length_c   1.000
_cell.angle_alpha   90.00
_cell.angle_beta   90.00
_cell.angle_gamma   90.00
#
_symmetry.space_group_name_H-M   'P 1'
#
loop_
_entity.id
_entity.type
_entity.pdbx_description
1 polymer ?
#
loop_
_entity_poly.entity_id
_entity_poly.type
_entity_poly.pdbx_seq_one_letter_code
_entity_poly.pdbx_strand_id
1 'polypeptide(L)'
;MEIENRKFYISIVIVLCLTMLLTLIPIWQLVIIPGIIAGMLNKSLKRGILSGLSGVTLSWGIYVIVGVYTRNVYLTLDQFGELIFGGGSGWIFLILIILLAAIFGAVGGGIGNGLMAVIKVYLEKHPSRDLKPK
;
A
#
# COMPACT_ATOMS: atom_id res chain seq x y z
N MET A 1 11.52 5.80 -21.55
CA MET A 1 10.13 5.94 -21.06
C MET A 1 9.47 4.59 -20.81
N GLU A 2 9.59 3.61 -21.72
CA GLU A 2 9.04 2.24 -21.56
C GLU A 2 9.52 1.49 -20.31
N ILE A 3 10.83 1.45 -20.05
CA ILE A 3 11.40 0.72 -18.90
C ILE A 3 10.82 1.23 -17.57
N GLU A 4 10.58 2.52 -17.52
CA GLU A 4 10.09 3.23 -16.34
C GLU A 4 8.61 2.96 -16.07
N ASN A 5 7.81 2.88 -17.13
CA ASN A 5 6.41 2.46 -17.05
C ASN A 5 6.32 0.97 -16.68
N ARG A 6 7.18 0.11 -17.24
CA ARG A 6 7.24 -1.31 -16.88
C ARG A 6 7.52 -1.51 -15.39
N LYS A 7 8.49 -0.78 -14.83
CA LYS A 7 8.80 -0.82 -13.38
C LYS A 7 7.62 -0.38 -12.53
N PHE A 8 6.90 0.65 -12.96
CA PHE A 8 5.71 1.13 -12.27
C PHE A 8 4.62 0.04 -12.19
N TYR A 9 4.28 -0.62 -13.31
CA TYR A 9 3.29 -1.70 -13.31
C TYR A 9 3.74 -2.93 -12.52
N ILE A 10 5.02 -3.33 -12.64
CA ILE A 10 5.59 -4.43 -11.85
C ILE A 10 5.50 -4.12 -10.35
N SER A 11 5.80 -2.88 -9.96
CA SER A 11 5.67 -2.43 -8.56
C SER A 11 4.24 -2.59 -8.06
N ILE A 12 3.23 -2.16 -8.82
CA ILE A 12 1.82 -2.34 -8.45
C ILE A 12 1.47 -3.82 -8.21
N VAL A 13 1.89 -4.71 -9.12
CA VAL A 13 1.61 -6.14 -9.01
C VAL A 13 2.28 -6.74 -7.77
N ILE A 14 3.56 -6.43 -7.54
CA ILE A 14 4.30 -6.90 -6.37
C ILE A 14 3.62 -6.43 -5.08
N VAL A 15 3.26 -5.15 -5.01
CA VAL A 15 2.63 -4.53 -3.85
C VAL A 15 1.26 -5.15 -3.59
N LEU A 16 0.47 -5.41 -4.63
CA LEU A 16 -0.82 -6.08 -4.51
C LEU A 16 -0.64 -7.49 -3.93
N CYS A 17 0.24 -8.31 -4.49
CA CYS A 17 0.50 -9.66 -4.00
C CYS A 17 1.02 -9.66 -2.55
N LEU A 18 1.94 -8.75 -2.24
CA LEU A 18 2.51 -8.65 -0.90
C LEU A 18 1.49 -8.17 0.13
N THR A 19 0.67 -7.17 -0.23
CA THR A 19 -0.41 -6.68 0.65
C THR A 19 -1.38 -7.82 0.94
N MET A 20 -1.77 -8.60 -0.07
CA MET A 20 -2.63 -9.78 0.11
C MET A 20 -2.03 -10.79 1.09
N LEU A 21 -0.75 -11.14 0.94
CA LEU A 21 -0.09 -12.05 1.88
C LEU A 21 -0.10 -11.51 3.31
N LEU A 22 0.13 -10.21 3.48
CA LEU A 22 0.13 -9.59 4.80
C LEU A 22 -1.27 -9.45 5.41
N THR A 23 -2.35 -9.42 4.60
CA THR A 23 -3.72 -9.45 5.14
C THR A 23 -4.07 -10.74 5.87
N LEU A 24 -3.29 -11.81 5.70
CA LEU A 24 -3.44 -13.06 6.46
C LEU A 24 -3.06 -12.90 7.94
N ILE A 25 -2.27 -11.87 8.26
CA ILE A 25 -1.90 -11.52 9.62
C ILE A 25 -2.93 -10.51 10.14
N PRO A 26 -3.52 -10.71 11.34
CA PRO A 26 -4.56 -9.83 11.88
C PRO A 26 -4.02 -8.48 12.39
N ILE A 27 -3.04 -7.90 11.71
CA ILE A 27 -2.44 -6.59 12.00
C ILE A 27 -2.56 -5.75 10.73
N TRP A 28 -3.61 -4.92 10.68
CA TRP A 28 -3.94 -4.17 9.46
C TRP A 28 -2.90 -3.09 9.11
N GLN A 29 -2.17 -2.56 10.10
CA GLN A 29 -1.14 -1.53 9.92
C GLN A 29 0.04 -2.02 9.09
N LEU A 30 0.22 -3.34 8.94
CA LEU A 30 1.25 -3.93 8.08
C LEU A 30 1.12 -3.52 6.62
N VAL A 31 -0.04 -2.98 6.21
CA VAL A 31 -0.29 -2.38 4.90
C VAL A 31 0.73 -1.29 4.52
N ILE A 32 1.38 -0.66 5.49
CA ILE A 32 2.43 0.33 5.23
C ILE A 32 3.69 -0.28 4.60
N ILE A 33 4.00 -1.55 4.91
CA ILE A 33 5.22 -2.23 4.45
C ILE A 33 5.21 -2.39 2.91
N PRO A 34 4.15 -2.94 2.28
CA PRO A 34 4.02 -2.96 0.84
C PRO A 34 4.09 -1.55 0.22
N GLY A 35 3.50 -0.55 0.88
CA GLY A 35 3.61 0.85 0.46
C GLY A 35 5.08 1.31 0.39
N ILE A 36 5.87 1.05 1.44
CA ILE A 36 7.30 1.38 1.48
C ILE A 36 8.05 0.69 0.34
N ILE A 37 7.78 -0.59 0.10
CA ILE A 37 8.39 -1.35 -1.00
C ILE A 37 8.03 -0.74 -2.35
N ALA A 38 6.79 -0.30 -2.55
CA ALA A 38 6.35 0.40 -3.76
C ALA A 38 7.21 1.64 -4.05
N GLY A 39 7.50 2.41 -3.00
CA GLY A 39 8.35 3.59 -3.03
C GLY A 39 9.81 3.28 -3.39
N MET A 40 10.38 2.25 -2.79
CA MET A 40 11.76 1.82 -3.03
C MET A 40 11.99 1.35 -4.47
N LEU A 41 10.98 0.71 -5.09
CA LEU A 41 11.06 0.18 -6.45
C LEU A 41 10.97 1.26 -7.54
N ASN A 42 10.42 2.44 -7.21
CA ASN A 42 10.21 3.52 -8.16
C ASN A 42 11.21 4.66 -7.97
N LYS A 43 11.73 5.20 -9.09
CA LYS A 43 12.69 6.32 -9.05
C LYS A 43 12.03 7.65 -8.69
N SER A 44 10.84 7.90 -9.23
CA SER A 44 10.12 9.16 -9.03
C SER A 44 9.20 9.05 -7.81
N LEU A 45 9.24 10.06 -6.95
CA LEU A 45 8.34 10.18 -5.80
C LEU A 45 6.87 10.02 -6.19
N LYS A 46 6.44 10.71 -7.26
CA LYS A 46 5.06 10.62 -7.76
C LYS A 46 4.67 9.18 -8.11
N ARG A 47 5.57 8.43 -8.76
CA ARG A 47 5.31 7.02 -9.11
C ARG A 47 5.39 6.10 -7.90
N GLY A 48 6.27 6.36 -6.93
CA GLY A 48 6.31 5.65 -5.66
C GLY A 48 4.97 5.76 -4.92
N ILE A 49 4.49 6.99 -4.74
CA ILE A 49 3.20 7.28 -4.11
C ILE A 49 2.05 6.62 -4.89
N LEU A 50 1.97 6.82 -6.21
CA LEU A 50 0.89 6.27 -7.02
C LEU A 50 0.89 4.73 -7.04
N SER A 51 2.05 4.09 -7.14
CA SER A 51 2.14 2.63 -7.13
C SER A 51 1.76 2.04 -5.77
N GLY A 52 2.18 2.67 -4.67
CA GLY A 52 1.81 2.29 -3.32
C GLY A 52 0.30 2.44 -3.09
N LEU A 53 -0.27 3.60 -3.47
CA LEU A 53 -1.71 3.86 -3.43
C LEU A 53 -2.46 2.79 -4.23
N SER A 54 -2.16 2.63 -5.52
CA SER A 54 -2.91 1.70 -6.37
C SER A 54 -2.80 0.25 -5.91
N GLY A 55 -1.59 -0.25 -5.62
CA GLY A 55 -1.38 -1.64 -5.23
C GLY A 55 -2.07 -1.98 -3.90
N VAL A 56 -1.93 -1.11 -2.89
CA VAL A 56 -2.54 -1.29 -1.58
C VAL A 56 -4.07 -1.16 -1.66
N THR A 57 -4.58 -0.12 -2.31
CA THR A 57 -6.03 0.11 -2.43
C THR A 57 -6.72 -1.01 -3.18
N LEU A 58 -6.13 -1.50 -4.28
CA LEU A 58 -6.70 -2.63 -5.03
C LEU A 58 -6.71 -3.89 -4.16
N SER A 59 -5.62 -4.14 -3.42
CA SER A 59 -5.56 -5.30 -2.52
C SER A 59 -6.63 -5.23 -1.44
N TRP A 60 -6.78 -4.08 -0.78
CA TRP A 60 -7.79 -3.89 0.26
C TRP A 60 -9.21 -3.89 -0.30
N GLY A 61 -9.41 -3.36 -1.52
CA GLY A 61 -10.68 -3.45 -2.24
C GLY A 61 -11.13 -4.89 -2.41
N ILE A 62 -10.23 -5.75 -2.91
CA ILE A 62 -10.51 -7.18 -3.05
C ILE A 62 -10.78 -7.82 -1.68
N TYR A 63 -9.95 -7.53 -0.66
CA TYR A 63 -10.12 -8.06 0.70
C TYR A 63 -11.49 -7.69 1.29
N VAL A 64 -11.91 -6.43 1.16
CA VAL A 64 -13.20 -5.93 1.61
C VAL A 64 -14.34 -6.59 0.85
N ILE A 65 -14.25 -6.67 -0.48
CA ILE A 65 -15.26 -7.35 -1.31
C ILE A 65 -15.44 -8.80 -0.84
N VAL A 66 -14.34 -9.55 -0.70
CA VAL A 66 -14.38 -10.92 -0.19
C VAL A 66 -15.01 -10.97 1.21
N GLY A 67 -14.65 -10.06 2.11
CA GLY A 67 -15.23 -9.98 3.45
C GLY A 67 -16.74 -9.72 3.45
N VAL A 68 -17.22 -8.84 2.58
CA VAL A 68 -18.65 -8.56 2.41
C VAL A 68 -19.40 -9.81 1.97
N TYR A 69 -18.91 -10.52 0.95
CA TYR A 69 -19.61 -11.70 0.40
C TYR A 69 -19.48 -12.97 1.25
N THR A 70 -18.36 -13.16 1.95
CA THR A 70 -18.09 -14.42 2.68
C THR A 70 -18.41 -14.36 4.17
N ARG A 71 -18.37 -13.17 4.78
CA ARG A 71 -18.50 -13.00 6.23
C ARG A 71 -19.55 -11.98 6.63
N ASN A 72 -20.30 -11.42 5.67
CA ASN A 72 -21.31 -10.39 5.90
C ASN A 72 -20.80 -9.18 6.70
N VAL A 73 -19.54 -8.76 6.44
CA VAL A 73 -18.90 -7.62 7.14
C VAL A 73 -19.75 -6.34 7.05
N TYR A 74 -20.52 -6.18 5.96
CA TYR A 74 -21.46 -5.07 5.82
C TYR A 74 -22.47 -4.99 6.96
N LEU A 75 -23.06 -6.12 7.39
CA LEU A 75 -24.07 -6.14 8.45
C LEU A 75 -23.50 -5.67 9.79
N THR A 76 -22.30 -6.13 10.13
CA THR A 76 -21.61 -5.71 11.36
C THR A 76 -21.29 -4.21 11.34
N LEU A 77 -20.84 -3.69 10.20
CA LEU A 77 -20.57 -2.26 10.05
C LEU A 77 -21.86 -1.43 10.04
N ASP A 78 -22.96 -1.97 9.52
CA ASP A 78 -24.26 -1.32 9.51
C ASP A 78 -24.85 -1.23 10.92
N GLN A 79 -24.74 -2.28 11.73
CA GLN A 79 -25.12 -2.24 13.15
C GLN A 79 -24.35 -1.18 13.94
N PHE A 80 -23.05 -1.04 13.65
CA PHE A 80 -22.25 0.02 14.26
C PHE A 80 -22.65 1.41 13.75
N GLY A 81 -22.93 1.53 12.44
CA GLY A 81 -23.40 2.77 11.83
C GLY A 81 -24.79 3.20 12.30
N GLU A 82 -25.67 2.24 12.58
CA GLU A 82 -27.02 2.48 13.08
C GLU A 82 -27.01 3.26 14.39
N LEU A 83 -26.06 2.97 15.27
CA LEU A 83 -25.87 3.67 16.54
C LEU A 83 -25.46 5.14 16.39
N ILE A 84 -24.84 5.53 15.27
CA ILE A 84 -24.23 6.85 15.07
C ILE A 84 -25.01 7.70 14.07
N PHE A 85 -25.41 7.10 12.95
CA PHE A 85 -25.99 7.78 11.78
C PHE A 85 -27.37 7.26 11.39
N GLY A 86 -27.85 6.18 12.01
CA GLY A 86 -29.06 5.46 11.61
C GLY A 86 -28.78 4.32 10.60
N GLY A 87 -29.80 3.50 10.34
CA GLY A 87 -29.69 2.28 9.54
C GLY A 87 -29.29 2.52 8.07
N GLY A 88 -28.58 1.57 7.48
CA GLY A 88 -28.11 1.66 6.08
C GLY A 88 -26.85 2.52 5.89
N SER A 89 -26.07 2.76 6.95
CA SER A 89 -24.85 3.58 6.93
C SER A 89 -23.54 2.76 6.89
N GLY A 90 -23.61 1.42 6.86
CA GLY A 90 -22.44 0.52 6.82
C GLY A 90 -21.47 0.79 5.67
N TRP A 91 -21.95 1.30 4.53
CA TRP A 91 -21.13 1.65 3.37
C TRP A 91 -20.11 2.77 3.66
N ILE A 92 -20.40 3.68 4.60
CA ILE A 92 -19.50 4.78 4.98
C ILE A 92 -18.20 4.21 5.54
N PHE A 93 -18.29 3.20 6.42
CA PHE A 93 -17.13 2.55 7.01
C PHE A 93 -16.33 1.76 5.98
N LEU A 94 -16.98 1.13 5.01
CA LEU A 94 -16.29 0.46 3.91
C LEU A 94 -15.46 1.46 3.10
N ILE A 95 -16.03 2.61 2.74
CA ILE A 95 -15.30 3.67 2.04
C ILE A 95 -14.14 4.19 2.90
N LEU A 96 -14.36 4.41 4.20
CA LEU A 96 -13.33 4.87 5.12
C LEU A 96 -12.15 3.89 5.20
N ILE A 97 -12.43 2.59 5.27
CA ILE A 97 -11.40 1.54 5.28
C ILE A 97 -10.55 1.59 4.01
N ILE A 98 -11.20 1.69 2.84
CA ILE A 98 -10.50 1.78 1.54
C ILE A 98 -9.70 3.08 1.44
N LEU A 99 -10.23 4.19 1.94
CA LEU A 99 -9.54 5.47 1.96
C LEU A 99 -8.30 5.42 2.86
N LEU A 100 -8.41 4.82 4.05
CA LEU A 100 -7.27 4.61 4.93
C LEU A 100 -6.21 3.76 4.22
N ALA A 101 -6.58 2.63 3.61
CA ALA A 101 -5.66 1.82 2.83
C ALA A 101 -4.94 2.64 1.74
N ALA A 102 -5.67 3.49 1.01
CA ALA A 102 -5.10 4.37 0.00
C ALA A 102 -4.09 5.35 0.57
N ILE A 103 -4.41 5.99 1.70
CA ILE A 103 -3.52 6.93 2.40
C ILE A 103 -2.27 6.22 2.89
N PHE A 104 -2.40 5.06 3.55
CA PHE A 104 -1.25 4.30 4.04
C PHE A 104 -0.36 3.79 2.90
N GLY A 105 -0.95 3.36 1.78
CA GLY A 105 -0.22 2.99 0.56
C GLY A 105 0.54 4.18 -0.03
N ALA A 106 -0.09 5.35 -0.12
CA ALA A 106 0.52 6.58 -0.61
C ALA A 106 1.66 7.06 0.29
N VAL A 107 1.43 7.13 1.61
CA VAL A 107 2.42 7.53 2.62
C VAL A 107 3.59 6.57 2.63
N GLY A 108 3.33 5.25 2.63
CA GLY A 108 4.38 4.24 2.50
C GLY A 108 5.20 4.44 1.24
N GLY A 109 4.55 4.65 0.08
CA GLY A 109 5.22 4.92 -1.19
C GLY A 109 6.12 6.16 -1.15
N GLY A 110 5.68 7.21 -0.46
CA GLY A 110 6.49 8.41 -0.22
C GLY A 110 7.72 8.12 0.65
N ILE A 111 7.51 7.45 1.80
CA ILE A 111 8.58 7.09 2.74
C ILE A 111 9.64 6.21 2.06
N GLY A 112 9.21 5.17 1.33
CA GLY A 112 10.13 4.25 0.65
C GLY A 112 10.99 4.92 -0.42
N ASN A 113 10.42 5.85 -1.19
CA ASN A 113 11.19 6.62 -2.17
C ASN A 113 12.18 7.58 -1.48
N GLY A 114 11.74 8.26 -0.42
CA GLY A 114 12.61 9.14 0.38
C GLY A 114 13.78 8.39 1.02
N LEU A 115 13.54 7.20 1.56
CA LEU A 115 14.58 6.33 2.10
C LEU A 115 15.61 5.96 1.03
N MET A 116 15.15 5.58 -0.16
CA MET A 116 16.03 5.22 -1.28
C MET A 116 16.88 6.41 -1.76
N ALA A 117 16.33 7.63 -1.71
CA ALA A 117 17.08 8.84 -2.01
C ALA A 117 18.22 9.08 -1.01
N VAL A 118 17.96 8.92 0.30
CA VAL A 118 19.00 9.04 1.34
C VAL A 118 20.07 7.97 1.19
N ILE A 119 19.68 6.71 0.94
CA ILE A 119 20.62 5.61 0.71
C ILE A 119 21.53 5.92 -0.49
N LYS A 120 20.96 6.43 -1.58
CA LYS A 120 21.74 6.77 -2.78
C LYS A 120 22.77 7.86 -2.50
N VAL A 121 22.39 8.93 -1.79
CA VAL A 121 23.32 10.00 -1.40
C VAL A 121 24.42 9.47 -0.47
N TYR A 122 24.09 8.58 0.46
CA TYR A 122 25.06 7.97 1.37
C TYR A 122 26.10 7.13 0.62
N LEU A 123 25.66 6.31 -0.35
CA LEU A 123 26.52 5.46 -1.18
C LEU A 123 27.43 6.29 -2.08
N GLU A 124 26.90 7.33 -2.72
CA GLU A 124 27.70 8.26 -3.55
C GLU A 124 28.82 8.95 -2.75
N LYS A 125 28.58 9.22 -1.45
CA LYS A 125 29.57 9.83 -0.55
C LYS A 125 30.62 8.85 -0.02
N HIS A 126 30.39 7.54 -0.09
CA HIS A 126 31.29 6.48 0.43
C HIS A 126 31.57 5.38 -0.61
N PRO A 127 32.20 5.71 -1.76
CA PRO A 127 32.36 4.79 -2.90
C PRO A 127 33.26 3.58 -2.62
N SER A 128 34.10 3.64 -1.59
CA SER A 128 35.05 2.57 -1.22
C SER A 128 34.41 1.33 -0.59
N ARG A 129 33.09 1.32 -0.34
CA ARG A 129 32.35 0.12 0.11
C ARG A 129 31.88 -0.79 -1.02
N ASP A 130 31.75 -0.27 -2.25
CA ASP A 130 31.33 -1.06 -3.42
C ASP A 130 32.51 -1.77 -4.11
N LEU A 131 33.74 -1.49 -3.68
CA LEU A 131 34.97 -2.16 -4.12
C LEU A 131 35.49 -3.11 -3.02
N LYS A 132 34.76 -4.20 -2.76
CA LYS A 132 35.42 -5.45 -2.35
C LYS A 132 35.23 -6.50 -3.44
N PRO A 133 36.12 -6.55 -4.44
CA PRO A 133 36.33 -7.80 -5.15
C PRO A 133 37.04 -8.77 -4.21
N LYS A 134 36.39 -9.90 -3.91
CA LYS A 134 37.04 -11.21 -3.79
C LYS A 134 35.98 -12.27 -4.06
#